data_AF-A0A349J7I7-F1
#
_entry.id   AF-A0A349J7I7-F1
#
_cell.length_a   1.000
_cell.length_b   1.000
_cell.length_c   1.000
_cell.angle_alpha   90.00
_cell.angle_beta   90.00
_cell.angle_gamma   90.00
#
_symmetry.space_group_name_H-M   'P 1'
#
loop_
_entity.id
_entity.type
_entity.pdbx_description
1 polymer ?
#
loop_
_entity_poly.entity_id
_entity_poly.type
_entity_poly.pdbx_seq_one_letter_code
_entity_poly.pdbx_strand_id
1 'polypeptide(L)'
;MLGGVPLSAANYSALLNDLATSNTNTGVVFGAGLNTYDDSAVIARLTTLSGRTWTITDGGHTKPVITSATAINATVSTTLSYQITTTSANAPTSFGAAGLPAGLSINATTGLITGTTSASPAITTITISAINAGGTTNATLTLSVGESYAPVISSSTAATGIIFQPFTYTIVASGNPISYTAVGLPAGLVIDPWHGIIQGTPTTTGSSAITISATNLGGTGVATLSLIIKVPAASEGDGSTTGGSSTGGGGGGGCGIGGTAALLLGSLSLFSLRRPSQTRGLGDQHRGHRAQKLSRKASRL
;
A
#
# COMPACT_ATOMS: atom_id res chain seq x y z
N MET A 1 -9.82 -4.41 -60.39
CA MET A 1 -9.82 -3.27 -59.45
C MET A 1 -11.26 -2.90 -59.16
N LEU A 2 -11.77 -3.14 -57.96
CA LEU A 2 -13.07 -2.64 -57.52
C LEU A 2 -12.87 -1.19 -57.08
N GLY A 3 -12.77 -0.28 -58.06
CA GLY A 3 -12.62 1.14 -57.79
C GLY A 3 -13.93 1.73 -57.29
N GLY A 4 -14.02 2.01 -55.99
CA GLY A 4 -15.10 2.82 -55.41
C GLY A 4 -16.45 2.12 -55.20
N VAL A 5 -16.52 0.79 -55.30
CA VAL A 5 -17.75 0.04 -54.99
C VAL A 5 -17.82 -0.23 -53.49
N PRO A 6 -18.82 0.29 -52.76
CA PRO A 6 -19.04 -0.10 -51.37
C PRO A 6 -19.46 -1.57 -51.31
N LEU A 7 -18.70 -2.40 -50.59
CA LEU A 7 -18.99 -3.80 -50.36
C LEU A 7 -19.58 -3.95 -48.96
N SER A 8 -20.67 -4.70 -48.80
CA SER A 8 -21.14 -5.04 -47.46
C SER A 8 -20.04 -5.78 -46.69
N ALA A 9 -20.10 -5.69 -45.35
CA ALA A 9 -19.15 -6.37 -44.47
C ALA A 9 -18.97 -7.85 -44.83
N ALA A 10 -20.08 -8.56 -44.98
CA ALA A 10 -20.10 -9.98 -45.34
C ALA A 10 -19.47 -10.26 -46.72
N ASN A 11 -19.73 -9.39 -47.71
CA ASN A 11 -19.19 -9.58 -49.06
C ASN A 11 -17.68 -9.32 -49.12
N TYR A 12 -17.17 -8.39 -48.34
CA TYR A 12 -15.74 -8.15 -48.27
C TYR A 12 -15.01 -9.23 -47.47
N SER A 13 -15.58 -9.71 -46.37
CA SER A 13 -15.06 -10.87 -45.64
C SER A 13 -14.97 -12.11 -46.52
N ALA A 14 -16.03 -12.39 -47.30
CA ALA A 14 -16.04 -13.49 -48.27
C ALA A 14 -14.97 -13.31 -49.36
N LEU A 15 -14.86 -12.09 -49.91
CA LEU A 15 -13.84 -11.74 -50.91
C LEU A 15 -12.42 -11.99 -50.37
N LEU A 16 -12.12 -11.56 -49.14
CA LEU A 16 -10.80 -11.78 -48.53
C LEU A 16 -10.51 -13.26 -48.28
N ASN A 17 -11.50 -14.05 -47.84
CA ASN A 17 -11.34 -15.49 -47.63
C ASN A 17 -11.06 -16.24 -48.94
N ASP A 18 -11.82 -15.95 -50.00
CA ASP A 18 -11.59 -16.54 -51.32
C ASP A 18 -10.20 -16.18 -51.84
N LEU A 19 -9.82 -14.92 -51.69
CA LEU A 19 -8.54 -14.41 -52.16
C LEU A 19 -7.34 -14.99 -51.39
N ALA A 20 -7.49 -15.27 -50.08
CA ALA A 20 -6.46 -15.94 -49.27
C ALA A 20 -6.08 -17.32 -49.82
N THR A 21 -7.03 -18.00 -50.46
CA THR A 21 -6.84 -19.33 -51.07
C THR A 21 -6.40 -19.28 -52.54
N SER A 22 -6.35 -18.09 -53.15
CA SER A 22 -5.88 -17.90 -54.52
C SER A 22 -4.37 -18.14 -54.64
N ASN A 23 -3.89 -18.60 -55.79
CA ASN A 23 -2.46 -18.78 -56.11
C ASN A 23 -1.84 -17.60 -56.89
N THR A 24 -2.52 -16.44 -56.92
CA THR A 24 -2.03 -15.25 -57.65
C THR A 24 -0.96 -14.50 -56.85
N ASN A 25 0.21 -14.25 -57.46
CA ASN A 25 1.37 -13.58 -56.84
C ASN A 25 1.60 -12.14 -57.33
N THR A 26 0.79 -11.68 -58.28
CA THR A 26 0.94 -10.36 -58.90
C THR A 26 0.19 -9.29 -58.11
N GLY A 27 0.74 -8.08 -58.05
CA GLY A 27 0.28 -6.99 -57.17
C GLY A 27 -1.18 -6.61 -57.39
N VAL A 28 -2.02 -6.94 -56.40
CA VAL A 28 -3.41 -6.48 -56.37
C VAL A 28 -3.55 -5.36 -55.34
N VAL A 29 -4.15 -4.25 -55.76
CA VAL A 29 -4.55 -3.15 -54.88
C VAL A 29 -6.06 -3.26 -54.65
N PHE A 30 -6.45 -3.44 -53.38
CA PHE A 30 -7.85 -3.42 -52.96
C PHE A 30 -8.11 -2.17 -52.11
N GLY A 31 -9.04 -1.34 -52.58
CA GLY A 31 -9.62 -0.25 -51.80
C GLY A 31 -10.85 -0.77 -51.08
N ALA A 32 -10.74 -0.94 -49.77
CA ALA A 32 -11.80 -1.48 -48.94
C ALA A 32 -12.96 -0.48 -48.73
N GLY A 33 -12.72 0.82 -48.91
CA GLY A 33 -13.68 1.88 -48.57
C GLY A 33 -14.05 1.85 -47.07
N LEU A 34 -15.06 2.61 -46.64
CA LEU A 34 -15.51 2.69 -45.23
C LEU A 34 -16.21 1.41 -44.70
N ASN A 35 -16.01 0.26 -45.34
CA ASN A 35 -16.76 -0.93 -45.01
C ASN A 35 -16.18 -1.60 -43.75
N THR A 36 -17.06 -1.99 -42.83
CA THR A 36 -16.72 -2.75 -41.63
C THR A 36 -16.54 -4.22 -41.96
N TYR A 37 -15.66 -4.96 -41.28
CA TYR A 37 -15.43 -6.39 -41.52
C TYR A 37 -15.45 -7.16 -40.20
N ASP A 38 -15.75 -8.46 -40.26
CA ASP A 38 -15.75 -9.33 -39.08
C ASP A 38 -14.32 -9.82 -38.72
N ASP A 39 -14.14 -10.28 -37.48
CA ASP A 39 -12.85 -10.73 -36.95
C ASP A 39 -12.19 -11.88 -37.74
N SER A 40 -12.99 -12.71 -38.42
CA SER A 40 -12.49 -13.83 -39.23
C SER A 40 -11.76 -13.32 -40.48
N ALA A 41 -12.17 -12.17 -41.02
CA ALA A 41 -11.52 -11.51 -42.16
C ALA A 41 -10.14 -10.93 -41.80
N VAL A 42 -9.90 -10.61 -40.52
CA VAL A 42 -8.59 -10.13 -40.02
C VAL A 42 -7.54 -11.25 -40.08
N ILE A 43 -7.91 -12.48 -39.71
CA ILE A 43 -7.03 -13.66 -39.78
C ILE A 43 -6.75 -14.03 -41.24
N ALA A 44 -7.76 -14.00 -42.10
CA ALA A 44 -7.62 -14.25 -43.53
C ALA A 44 -6.69 -13.24 -44.21
N ARG A 45 -6.70 -11.98 -43.77
CA ARG A 45 -5.78 -10.97 -44.29
C ARG A 45 -4.32 -11.27 -43.97
N LEU A 46 -4.01 -11.73 -42.76
CA LEU A 46 -2.64 -12.04 -42.34
C LEU A 46 -2.04 -13.21 -43.14
N THR A 47 -2.86 -14.22 -43.46
CA THR A 47 -2.46 -15.34 -44.32
C THR A 47 -2.34 -14.92 -45.78
N THR A 48 -3.19 -14.00 -46.25
CA THR A 48 -3.18 -13.48 -47.62
C THR A 48 -1.95 -12.64 -47.94
N LEU A 49 -1.46 -11.81 -47.00
CA LEU A 49 -0.34 -10.90 -47.23
C LEU A 49 1.04 -11.57 -47.08
N SER A 50 1.10 -12.77 -46.50
CA SER A 50 2.36 -13.48 -46.28
C SER A 50 2.96 -13.97 -47.61
N GLY A 51 4.10 -13.38 -48.01
CA GLY A 51 4.84 -13.77 -49.23
C GLY A 51 4.29 -13.19 -50.54
N ARG A 52 3.34 -12.24 -50.50
CA ARG A 52 2.72 -11.62 -51.69
C ARG A 52 3.01 -10.11 -51.78
N THR A 53 2.92 -9.55 -52.98
CA THR A 53 3.13 -8.12 -53.26
C THR A 53 1.86 -7.27 -53.18
N TRP A 54 0.89 -7.69 -52.35
CA TRP A 54 -0.43 -7.09 -52.31
C TRP A 54 -0.52 -5.95 -51.30
N THR A 55 -1.32 -4.93 -51.62
CA THR A 55 -1.63 -3.83 -50.71
C THR A 55 -3.14 -3.73 -50.52
N ILE A 56 -3.59 -3.97 -49.29
CA ILE A 56 -4.98 -3.79 -48.88
C ILE A 56 -5.07 -2.51 -48.05
N THR A 57 -5.81 -1.52 -48.54
CA THR A 57 -6.08 -0.27 -47.84
C THR A 57 -7.44 -0.37 -47.15
N ASP A 58 -7.46 -0.54 -45.82
CA ASP A 58 -8.67 -0.75 -44.98
C ASP A 58 -9.53 0.50 -44.84
N GLY A 59 -9.99 1.08 -45.95
CA GLY A 59 -10.87 2.24 -45.88
C GLY A 59 -10.27 3.52 -45.31
N GLY A 60 -8.98 3.51 -44.98
CA GLY A 60 -8.31 4.63 -44.31
C GLY A 60 -8.45 4.63 -42.78
N HIS A 61 -8.95 3.56 -42.15
CA HIS A 61 -9.00 3.49 -40.69
C HIS A 61 -7.62 3.22 -40.10
N THR A 62 -7.02 4.24 -39.50
CA THR A 62 -5.84 4.06 -38.65
C THR A 62 -6.29 3.83 -37.20
N LYS A 63 -5.41 3.23 -36.39
CA LYS A 63 -5.66 3.11 -34.95
C LYS A 63 -6.05 4.46 -34.33
N PRO A 64 -6.91 4.50 -33.30
CA PRO A 64 -7.20 5.74 -32.59
C PRO A 64 -5.92 6.31 -31.99
N VAL A 65 -5.82 7.64 -31.89
CA VAL A 65 -4.72 8.28 -31.14
C VAL A 65 -5.30 8.87 -29.87
N ILE A 66 -4.81 8.43 -28.71
CA ILE A 66 -5.22 8.96 -27.41
C ILE A 66 -4.54 10.32 -27.20
N THR A 67 -5.33 11.34 -26.85
CA THR A 67 -4.89 12.73 -26.71
C THR A 67 -5.16 13.30 -25.31
N SER A 68 -5.84 12.55 -24.45
CA SER A 68 -6.12 12.95 -23.07
C SER A 68 -4.84 12.97 -22.23
N ALA A 69 -4.87 13.71 -21.11
CA ALA A 69 -3.73 13.85 -20.21
C ALA A 69 -3.20 12.50 -19.71
N THR A 70 -1.88 12.32 -19.68
CA THR A 70 -1.23 11.10 -19.19
C THR A 70 -0.92 11.13 -17.70
N ALA A 71 -1.27 12.21 -17.00
CA ALA A 71 -1.13 12.34 -15.57
C ALA A 71 -2.30 13.14 -14.99
N ILE A 72 -2.89 12.64 -13.90
CA ILE A 72 -3.99 13.29 -13.19
C ILE A 72 -3.82 13.16 -11.68
N ASN A 73 -4.38 14.11 -10.96
CA ASN A 73 -4.45 14.09 -9.50
C ASN A 73 -5.88 13.79 -9.06
N ALA A 74 -6.02 12.99 -8.01
CA ALA A 74 -7.28 12.77 -7.32
C ALA A 74 -7.08 12.97 -5.82
N THR A 75 -8.18 13.18 -5.11
CA THR A 75 -8.19 13.23 -3.66
C THR A 75 -8.95 12.03 -3.12
N VAL A 76 -8.46 11.42 -2.04
CA VAL A 76 -9.11 10.26 -1.44
C VAL A 76 -10.58 10.54 -1.14
N SER A 77 -11.44 9.55 -1.39
CA SER A 77 -12.89 9.63 -1.14
C SER A 77 -13.63 10.76 -1.87
N THR A 78 -13.01 11.41 -2.85
CA THR A 78 -13.67 12.37 -3.75
C THR A 78 -13.99 11.71 -5.08
N THR A 79 -15.05 12.18 -5.75
CA THR A 79 -15.42 11.65 -7.07
C THR A 79 -14.40 12.11 -8.10
N LEU A 80 -13.74 11.16 -8.75
CA LEU A 80 -12.93 11.37 -9.93
C LEU A 80 -13.80 11.29 -11.18
N SER A 81 -13.55 12.16 -12.15
CA SER A 81 -14.10 12.08 -13.50
C SER A 81 -12.98 12.37 -14.49
N TYR A 82 -12.65 11.38 -15.32
CA TYR A 82 -11.61 11.49 -16.33
C TYR A 82 -12.10 10.92 -17.65
N GLN A 83 -12.04 11.73 -18.71
CA GLN A 83 -12.49 11.37 -20.04
C GLN A 83 -11.29 11.00 -20.92
N ILE A 84 -11.28 9.79 -21.47
CA ILE A 84 -10.33 9.44 -22.54
C ILE A 84 -10.78 10.17 -23.81
N THR A 85 -9.90 10.99 -24.39
CA THR A 85 -10.15 11.71 -25.64
C THR A 85 -9.25 11.18 -26.75
N THR A 86 -9.78 11.15 -27.97
CA THR A 86 -9.06 10.69 -29.16
C THR A 86 -9.22 11.66 -30.32
N THR A 87 -8.35 11.57 -31.33
CA THR A 87 -8.48 12.34 -32.58
C THR A 87 -9.74 11.92 -33.36
N SER A 88 -10.53 12.89 -33.83
CA SER A 88 -11.83 12.65 -34.49
C SER A 88 -11.75 11.85 -35.80
N ALA A 89 -10.61 11.90 -36.51
CA ALA A 89 -10.43 11.20 -37.78
C ALA A 89 -10.60 9.68 -37.68
N ASN A 90 -10.51 9.11 -36.47
CA ASN A 90 -10.60 7.66 -36.22
C ASN A 90 -11.24 7.38 -34.85
N ALA A 91 -12.50 7.80 -34.69
CA ALA A 91 -13.22 7.64 -33.43
C ALA A 91 -13.25 6.17 -32.95
N PRO A 92 -12.97 5.90 -31.67
CA PRO A 92 -13.02 4.57 -31.09
C PRO A 92 -14.46 4.05 -30.99
N THR A 93 -14.63 2.74 -31.15
CA THR A 93 -15.87 2.01 -30.90
C THR A 93 -15.95 1.46 -29.48
N SER A 94 -14.81 1.35 -28.79
CA SER A 94 -14.72 0.90 -27.40
C SER A 94 -13.46 1.44 -26.71
N PHE A 95 -13.52 1.53 -25.38
CA PHE A 95 -12.44 1.94 -24.50
C PHE A 95 -12.19 0.90 -23.41
N GLY A 96 -10.96 0.87 -22.91
CA GLY A 96 -10.56 0.03 -21.80
C GLY A 96 -9.64 0.75 -20.81
N ALA A 97 -9.61 0.25 -19.58
CA ALA A 97 -8.66 0.66 -18.56
C ALA A 97 -8.29 -0.55 -17.70
N ALA A 98 -6.99 -0.79 -17.53
CA ALA A 98 -6.44 -1.85 -16.70
C ALA A 98 -5.56 -1.25 -15.59
N GLY A 99 -5.60 -1.82 -14.40
CA GLY A 99 -4.88 -1.31 -13.23
C GLY A 99 -5.58 -0.14 -12.53
N LEU A 100 -6.90 0.02 -12.72
CA LEU A 100 -7.69 1.00 -11.97
C LEU A 100 -7.66 0.67 -10.46
N PRO A 101 -7.38 1.64 -9.59
CA PRO A 101 -7.60 1.49 -8.15
C PRO A 101 -9.04 1.09 -7.82
N ALA A 102 -9.21 0.40 -6.67
CA ALA A 102 -10.52 0.02 -6.18
C ALA A 102 -11.44 1.24 -6.07
N GLY A 103 -12.69 1.06 -6.53
CA GLY A 103 -13.73 2.08 -6.56
C GLY A 103 -13.76 2.97 -7.81
N LEU A 104 -12.80 2.80 -8.74
CA LEU A 104 -12.86 3.40 -10.08
C LEU A 104 -13.31 2.38 -11.12
N SER A 105 -14.07 2.85 -12.11
CA SER A 105 -14.52 2.04 -13.24
C SER A 105 -14.51 2.87 -14.53
N ILE A 106 -14.42 2.18 -15.66
CA ILE A 106 -14.53 2.79 -16.99
C ILE A 106 -15.85 2.40 -17.64
N ASN A 107 -16.52 3.38 -18.25
CA ASN A 107 -17.57 3.11 -19.23
C ASN A 107 -16.93 2.78 -20.58
N ALA A 108 -17.01 1.52 -21.01
CA ALA A 108 -16.35 1.05 -22.23
C ALA A 108 -16.87 1.73 -23.52
N THR A 109 -18.09 2.28 -23.51
CA THR A 109 -18.65 2.97 -24.68
C THR A 109 -18.20 4.41 -24.75
N THR A 110 -18.19 5.12 -23.62
CA THR A 110 -17.89 6.56 -23.59
C THR A 110 -16.43 6.87 -23.30
N GLY A 111 -15.66 5.93 -22.73
CA GLY A 111 -14.29 6.17 -22.28
C GLY A 111 -14.18 7.01 -21.01
N LEU A 112 -15.31 7.22 -20.31
CA LEU A 112 -15.34 7.97 -19.05
C LEU A 112 -14.95 7.05 -17.89
N ILE A 113 -13.86 7.40 -17.21
CA ILE A 113 -13.42 6.78 -15.96
C ILE A 113 -14.02 7.59 -14.81
N THR A 114 -14.78 6.94 -13.95
CA THR A 114 -15.46 7.58 -12.81
C THR A 114 -15.37 6.75 -11.54
N GLY A 115 -15.68 7.38 -10.42
CA GLY A 115 -15.86 6.72 -9.12
C GLY A 115 -15.09 7.42 -8.01
N THR A 116 -14.96 6.75 -6.87
CA THR A 116 -14.22 7.24 -5.70
C THR A 116 -13.20 6.18 -5.31
N THR A 117 -11.96 6.59 -5.01
CA THR A 117 -10.95 5.66 -4.53
C THR A 117 -10.51 5.99 -3.11
N SER A 118 -10.25 4.95 -2.32
CA SER A 118 -9.72 5.05 -0.96
C SER A 118 -8.22 4.74 -0.88
N ALA A 119 -7.58 4.44 -2.01
CA ALA A 119 -6.15 4.14 -2.06
C ALA A 119 -5.33 5.43 -1.92
N SER A 120 -4.75 5.67 -0.73
CA SER A 120 -3.88 6.81 -0.43
C SER A 120 -2.86 6.45 0.66
N PRO A 121 -1.63 7.00 0.64
CA PRO A 121 -1.02 7.72 -0.48
C PRO A 121 -0.67 6.74 -1.61
N ALA A 122 -1.06 7.05 -2.84
CA ALA A 122 -0.85 6.13 -3.97
C ALA A 122 -0.54 6.85 -5.28
N ILE A 123 0.59 6.48 -5.89
CA ILE A 123 0.84 6.75 -7.31
C ILE A 123 0.62 5.43 -8.04
N THR A 124 -0.41 5.40 -8.90
CA THR A 124 -0.78 4.19 -9.65
C THR A 124 -0.63 4.43 -11.15
N THR A 125 -0.06 3.46 -11.85
CA THR A 125 0.00 3.45 -13.32
C THR A 125 -1.17 2.65 -13.89
N ILE A 126 -2.04 3.31 -14.64
CA ILE A 126 -3.21 2.73 -15.32
C ILE A 126 -2.88 2.61 -16.81
N THR A 127 -3.19 1.47 -17.43
CA THR A 127 -3.13 1.33 -18.89
C THR A 127 -4.51 1.62 -19.47
N ILE A 128 -4.65 2.72 -20.20
CA ILE A 128 -5.88 3.07 -20.92
C ILE A 128 -5.78 2.63 -22.38
N SER A 129 -6.90 2.23 -22.97
CA SER A 129 -6.95 1.77 -24.36
C SER A 129 -8.15 2.35 -25.10
N ALA A 130 -7.97 2.54 -26.41
CA ALA A 130 -9.00 2.93 -27.35
C ALA A 130 -8.94 1.99 -28.57
N ILE A 131 -10.10 1.50 -29.00
CA ILE A 131 -10.23 0.42 -29.97
C ILE A 131 -11.14 0.88 -31.10
N ASN A 132 -10.76 0.63 -32.35
CA ASN A 132 -11.63 0.70 -33.52
C ASN A 132 -11.26 -0.42 -34.52
N ALA A 133 -11.85 -0.41 -35.71
CA ALA A 133 -11.55 -1.37 -36.78
C ALA A 133 -10.08 -1.34 -37.27
N GLY A 134 -9.38 -0.22 -37.13
CA GLY A 134 -7.94 -0.08 -37.40
C GLY A 134 -7.04 -0.66 -36.30
N GLY A 135 -7.61 -1.06 -35.16
CA GLY A 135 -6.96 -1.76 -34.05
C GLY A 135 -6.96 -1.00 -32.73
N THR A 136 -6.14 -1.49 -31.79
CA THR A 136 -6.02 -0.93 -30.43
C THR A 136 -4.80 -0.04 -30.29
N THR A 137 -5.00 1.10 -29.63
CA THR A 137 -3.94 1.97 -29.09
C THR A 137 -3.99 1.95 -27.57
N ASN A 138 -2.82 1.89 -26.93
CA ASN A 138 -2.67 1.94 -25.49
C ASN A 138 -1.89 3.19 -25.09
N ALA A 139 -2.22 3.76 -23.94
CA ALA A 139 -1.45 4.82 -23.29
C ALA A 139 -1.37 4.56 -21.78
N THR A 140 -0.34 5.11 -21.15
CA THR A 140 -0.18 5.06 -19.69
C THR A 140 -0.73 6.33 -19.07
N LEU A 141 -1.60 6.17 -18.08
CA LEU A 141 -2.15 7.22 -17.25
C LEU A 141 -1.59 7.07 -15.83
N THR A 142 -0.86 8.06 -15.34
CA THR A 142 -0.41 8.13 -13.96
C THR A 142 -1.46 8.84 -13.11
N LEU A 143 -2.01 8.14 -12.12
CA LEU A 143 -2.95 8.68 -11.14
C LEU A 143 -2.24 8.88 -9.81
N SER A 144 -2.14 10.13 -9.36
CA SER A 144 -1.65 10.49 -8.03
C SER A 144 -2.82 10.78 -7.10
N VAL A 145 -3.02 9.97 -6.07
CA VAL A 145 -4.07 10.16 -5.07
C VAL A 145 -3.47 10.77 -3.81
N GLY A 146 -3.93 11.98 -3.46
CA GLY A 146 -3.55 12.71 -2.26
C GLY A 146 -4.65 12.77 -1.20
N GLU A 147 -4.32 13.42 -0.09
CA GLU A 147 -5.23 13.71 1.02
C GLU A 147 -5.68 15.18 0.93
N SER A 148 -6.96 15.47 1.23
CA SER A 148 -7.49 16.86 1.20
C SER A 148 -7.28 17.62 2.50
N TYR A 149 -7.10 16.88 3.61
CA TYR A 149 -7.11 17.43 4.95
C TYR A 149 -5.99 16.80 5.78
N ALA A 150 -5.48 17.59 6.72
CA ALA A 150 -4.49 17.14 7.69
C ALA A 150 -5.08 16.04 8.61
N PRO A 151 -4.25 15.15 9.17
CA PRO A 151 -4.70 14.15 10.14
C PRO A 151 -5.40 14.79 11.35
N VAL A 152 -6.38 14.12 11.94
CA VAL A 152 -7.01 14.56 13.19
C VAL A 152 -6.63 13.59 14.30
N ILE A 153 -5.89 14.09 15.30
CA ILE A 153 -5.46 13.30 16.45
C ILE A 153 -6.64 13.10 17.41
N SER A 154 -6.92 11.84 17.76
CA SER A 154 -8.02 11.41 18.61
C SER A 154 -7.57 10.61 19.85
N SER A 155 -6.26 10.40 20.03
CA SER A 155 -5.73 9.82 21.27
C SER A 155 -5.98 10.74 22.48
N SER A 156 -6.00 10.15 23.68
CA SER A 156 -6.15 10.88 24.95
C SER A 156 -5.13 12.00 25.06
N THR A 157 -5.56 13.22 25.41
CA THR A 157 -4.69 14.38 25.62
C THR A 157 -4.02 14.39 27.01
N ALA A 158 -4.23 13.34 27.81
CA ALA A 158 -3.58 13.16 29.10
C ALA A 158 -3.06 11.73 29.27
N ALA A 159 -1.89 11.61 29.89
CA ALA A 159 -1.30 10.33 30.29
C ALA A 159 -0.54 10.47 31.61
N THR A 160 -0.38 9.36 32.32
CA THR A 160 0.43 9.31 33.54
C THR A 160 1.40 8.14 33.46
N GLY A 161 2.65 8.38 33.82
CA GLY A 161 3.69 7.37 33.94
C GLY A 161 4.33 7.38 35.33
N ILE A 162 5.17 6.38 35.59
CA ILE A 162 5.98 6.27 36.81
C ILE A 162 7.46 6.39 36.41
N ILE A 163 8.23 7.17 37.17
CA ILE A 163 9.68 7.31 36.95
C ILE A 163 10.37 5.94 37.04
N PHE A 164 11.37 5.72 36.18
CA PHE A 164 12.13 4.46 36.07
C PHE A 164 11.31 3.21 35.70
N GLN A 165 10.06 3.37 35.25
CA GLN A 165 9.24 2.28 34.72
C GLN A 165 9.04 2.43 33.21
N PRO A 166 8.91 1.34 32.45
CA PRO A 166 8.55 1.41 31.04
C PRO A 166 7.23 2.17 30.84
N PHE A 167 7.23 3.08 29.88
CA PHE A 167 6.07 3.85 29.47
C PHE A 167 5.82 3.63 27.98
N THR A 168 4.55 3.55 27.59
CA THR A 168 4.12 3.54 26.20
C THR A 168 2.86 4.39 26.04
N TYR A 169 2.79 5.14 24.95
CA TYR A 169 1.62 5.90 24.54
C TYR A 169 1.55 5.92 23.02
N THR A 170 0.39 5.56 22.46
CA THR A 170 0.17 5.56 21.01
C THR A 170 -0.63 6.78 20.59
N ILE A 171 -0.08 7.55 19.65
CA ILE A 171 -0.82 8.61 18.96
C ILE A 171 -1.78 7.93 17.99
N VAL A 172 -3.08 8.20 18.15
CA VAL A 172 -4.14 7.70 17.27
C VAL A 172 -4.65 8.89 16.48
N ALA A 173 -4.64 8.78 15.15
CA ALA A 173 -5.11 9.84 14.27
C ALA A 173 -5.84 9.27 13.05
N SER A 174 -6.84 10.01 12.55
CA SER A 174 -7.49 9.74 11.26
C SER A 174 -6.71 10.38 10.11
N GLY A 175 -7.10 10.09 8.85
CA GLY A 175 -6.53 10.75 7.68
C GLY A 175 -5.18 10.18 7.22
N ASN A 176 -4.94 8.87 7.39
CA ASN A 176 -3.76 8.16 6.85
C ASN A 176 -2.41 8.89 7.07
N PRO A 177 -2.05 9.19 8.34
CA PRO A 177 -0.77 9.80 8.64
C PRO A 177 0.40 8.92 8.15
N ILE A 178 1.39 9.57 7.53
CA ILE A 178 2.63 8.97 7.02
C ILE A 178 3.81 9.19 7.96
N SER A 179 3.69 10.11 8.92
CA SER A 179 4.73 10.36 9.92
C SER A 179 4.16 11.00 11.19
N TYR A 180 4.84 10.79 12.31
CA TYR A 180 4.52 11.34 13.62
C TYR A 180 5.71 12.04 14.25
N THR A 181 5.45 13.09 15.03
CA THR A 181 6.46 13.79 15.82
C THR A 181 5.96 14.08 17.23
N ALA A 182 6.88 14.16 18.18
CA ALA A 182 6.60 14.58 19.55
C ALA A 182 7.72 15.52 20.04
N VAL A 183 7.35 16.73 20.45
CA VAL A 183 8.27 17.76 20.95
C VAL A 183 7.98 18.05 22.42
N GLY A 184 9.03 18.17 23.23
CA GLY A 184 8.91 18.37 24.68
C GLY A 184 8.77 17.08 25.49
N LEU A 185 9.25 15.95 24.95
CA LEU A 185 9.28 14.68 25.67
C LEU A 185 10.18 14.76 26.91
N PRO A 186 9.74 14.24 28.07
CA PRO A 186 10.62 14.01 29.22
C PRO A 186 11.85 13.18 28.86
N ALA A 187 12.94 13.38 29.60
CA ALA A 187 14.16 12.61 29.43
C ALA A 187 13.88 11.10 29.58
N GLY A 188 14.42 10.31 28.63
CA GLY A 188 14.25 8.85 28.58
C GLY A 188 13.06 8.37 27.74
N LEU A 189 12.26 9.28 27.16
CA LEU A 189 11.21 8.94 26.20
C LEU A 189 11.59 9.34 24.77
N VAL A 190 11.16 8.53 23.80
CA VAL A 190 11.35 8.75 22.36
C VAL A 190 10.08 8.42 21.59
N ILE A 191 9.91 9.01 20.41
CA ILE A 191 8.80 8.72 19.49
C ILE A 191 9.29 7.80 18.37
N ASP A 192 8.53 6.75 18.05
CA ASP A 192 8.61 6.06 16.77
C ASP A 192 7.88 6.90 15.70
N PRO A 193 8.61 7.52 14.74
CA PRO A 193 8.01 8.43 13.77
C PRO A 193 7.10 7.72 12.76
N TRP A 194 7.15 6.40 12.62
CA TRP A 194 6.34 5.66 11.66
C TRP A 194 5.05 5.11 12.28
N HIS A 195 5.12 4.67 13.53
CA HIS A 195 3.99 4.05 14.21
C HIS A 195 3.31 4.97 15.25
N GLY A 196 3.86 6.15 15.51
CA GLY A 196 3.28 7.10 16.45
C GLY A 196 3.36 6.65 17.91
N ILE A 197 4.29 5.75 18.25
CA ILE A 197 4.43 5.18 19.59
C ILE A 197 5.50 5.97 20.36
N ILE A 198 5.08 6.69 21.39
CA ILE A 198 5.99 7.28 22.38
C ILE A 198 6.32 6.18 23.39
N GLN A 199 7.60 5.86 23.55
CA GLN A 199 8.05 4.77 24.42
C GLN A 199 9.37 5.09 25.12
N GLY A 200 9.66 4.36 26.18
CA GLY A 200 10.95 4.44 26.90
C GLY A 200 10.77 4.33 28.41
N THR A 201 11.72 4.89 29.14
CA THR A 201 11.73 4.88 30.61
C THR A 201 12.05 6.29 31.09
N PRO A 202 11.06 7.03 31.62
CA PRO A 202 11.27 8.42 32.02
C PRO A 202 12.20 8.48 33.23
N THR A 203 13.15 9.42 33.22
CA THR A 203 14.16 9.59 34.28
C THR A 203 13.93 10.82 35.15
N THR A 204 12.85 11.58 34.87
CA THR A 204 12.50 12.80 35.60
C THR A 204 11.01 12.80 35.93
N THR A 205 10.66 13.18 37.16
CA THR A 205 9.27 13.43 37.56
C THR A 205 8.81 14.82 37.12
N GLY A 206 7.49 15.02 37.09
CA GLY A 206 6.88 16.32 36.78
C GLY A 206 5.79 16.23 35.72
N SER A 207 5.24 17.40 35.38
CA SER A 207 4.27 17.56 34.29
C SER A 207 4.98 18.09 33.05
N SER A 208 4.67 17.53 31.88
CA SER A 208 5.20 17.98 30.59
C SER A 208 4.06 18.17 29.60
N ALA A 209 4.06 19.31 28.92
CA ALA A 209 3.16 19.59 27.80
C ALA A 209 3.88 19.21 26.49
N ILE A 210 3.58 18.03 25.98
CA ILE A 210 4.20 17.47 24.78
C ILE A 210 3.35 17.89 23.58
N THR A 211 3.98 18.52 22.59
CA THR A 211 3.31 18.78 21.30
C THR A 211 3.47 17.55 20.43
N ILE A 212 2.36 16.85 20.19
CA ILE A 212 2.31 15.68 19.30
C ILE A 212 1.74 16.11 17.94
N SER A 213 2.25 15.50 16.87
CA SER A 213 1.78 15.80 15.52
C SER A 213 1.73 14.54 14.66
N ALA A 214 0.79 14.54 13.73
CA ALA A 214 0.60 13.52 12.72
C ALA A 214 0.48 14.20 11.35
N THR A 215 1.24 13.76 10.37
CA THR A 215 1.34 14.42 9.05
C THR A 215 0.95 13.48 7.94
N ASN A 216 0.23 13.99 6.93
CA ASN A 216 -0.07 13.33 5.65
C ASN A 216 0.17 14.32 4.49
N LEU A 217 -0.22 13.95 3.26
CA LEU A 217 -0.09 14.83 2.09
C LEU A 217 -1.04 16.05 2.12
N GLY A 218 -2.09 16.00 2.93
CA GLY A 218 -3.07 17.08 3.14
C GLY A 218 -2.70 18.05 4.26
N GLY A 219 -1.60 17.79 5.00
CA GLY A 219 -1.04 18.67 6.02
C GLY A 219 -0.67 17.97 7.33
N THR A 220 -0.52 18.76 8.39
CA THR A 220 -0.13 18.29 9.73
C THR A 220 -1.19 18.61 10.76
N GLY A 221 -1.70 17.58 11.43
CA GLY A 221 -2.53 17.69 12.62
C GLY A 221 -1.65 17.81 13.87
N VAL A 222 -2.06 18.66 14.81
CA VAL A 222 -1.32 18.91 16.05
C VAL A 222 -2.25 18.80 17.26
N ALA A 223 -1.76 18.23 18.35
CA ALA A 223 -2.43 18.20 19.64
C ALA A 223 -1.40 18.32 20.78
N THR A 224 -1.87 18.66 21.97
CA THR A 224 -1.03 18.72 23.17
C THR A 224 -1.37 17.55 24.09
N LEU A 225 -0.35 16.75 24.44
CA LEU A 225 -0.41 15.70 25.43
C LEU A 225 0.15 16.22 26.76
N SER A 226 -0.68 16.22 27.80
CA SER A 226 -0.26 16.44 29.18
C SER A 226 0.21 15.13 29.79
N LEU A 227 1.53 14.97 29.97
CA LEU A 227 2.13 13.79 30.58
C LEU A 227 2.61 14.10 31.99
N ILE A 228 2.10 13.36 32.96
CA ILE A 228 2.51 13.45 34.36
C ILE A 228 3.36 12.23 34.71
N ILE A 229 4.62 12.43 35.09
CA ILE A 229 5.49 11.38 35.63
C ILE A 229 5.54 11.50 37.15
N LYS A 230 5.06 10.46 37.83
CA LYS A 230 4.99 10.37 39.29
C LYS A 230 6.11 9.49 39.87
N VAL A 231 6.39 9.67 41.15
CA VAL A 231 7.12 8.66 41.93
C VAL A 231 6.22 7.46 42.20
N PRO A 232 6.77 6.24 42.34
CA PRO A 232 6.00 5.10 42.82
C PRO A 232 5.35 5.43 44.16
N ALA A 233 4.11 5.01 44.37
CA ALA A 233 3.53 5.05 45.71
C ALA A 233 4.40 4.19 46.63
N ALA A 234 4.74 4.69 47.82
CA ALA A 234 5.43 3.90 48.82
C ALA A 234 4.57 2.66 49.11
N SER A 235 5.16 1.47 48.97
CA SER A 235 4.53 0.27 49.50
C SER A 235 4.50 0.44 51.01
N GLU A 236 3.31 0.53 51.60
CA GLU A 236 3.15 0.35 53.04
C GLU A 236 3.58 -1.08 53.37
N GLY A 237 4.87 -1.25 53.66
CA GLY A 237 5.38 -2.47 54.23
C GLY A 237 4.77 -2.61 55.62
N ASP A 238 3.92 -3.62 55.78
CA ASP A 238 3.42 -4.09 57.06
C ASP A 238 4.58 -4.23 58.04
N GLY A 239 4.68 -3.25 58.94
CA GLY A 239 5.58 -3.26 60.07
C GLY A 239 5.10 -4.31 61.06
N SER A 240 5.32 -5.59 60.75
CA SER A 240 5.21 -6.67 61.72
C SER A 240 6.32 -6.52 62.75
N THR A 241 6.10 -5.64 63.73
CA THR A 241 6.85 -5.64 64.98
C THR A 241 6.53 -6.94 65.70
N THR A 242 7.45 -7.90 65.61
CA THR A 242 7.44 -9.10 66.44
C THR A 242 7.63 -8.65 67.88
N GLY A 243 6.55 -8.73 68.67
CA GLY A 243 6.56 -8.48 70.11
C GLY A 243 7.43 -9.52 70.82
N GLY A 244 8.70 -9.20 71.01
CA GLY A 244 9.59 -9.91 71.93
C GLY A 244 9.32 -9.45 73.36
N SER A 245 8.46 -10.18 74.07
CA SER A 245 8.38 -10.10 75.53
C SER A 245 9.68 -10.66 76.12
N SER A 246 10.47 -9.82 76.78
CA SER A 246 11.48 -10.27 77.73
C SER A 246 11.44 -9.37 78.98
N THR A 247 11.08 -9.98 80.09
CA THR A 247 11.22 -9.47 81.44
C THR A 247 12.69 -9.44 81.84
N GLY A 248 13.17 -8.36 82.47
CA GLY A 248 14.43 -8.38 83.23
C GLY A 248 15.12 -7.05 83.46
N GLY A 249 14.75 -6.37 84.56
CA GLY A 249 15.53 -5.51 85.46
C GLY A 249 16.79 -4.74 85.01
N GLY A 250 16.78 -3.43 85.33
CA GLY A 250 17.85 -2.81 86.13
C GLY A 250 18.76 -1.77 85.45
N GLY A 251 18.54 -0.49 85.82
CA GLY A 251 19.63 0.42 86.22
C GLY A 251 20.34 1.28 85.15
N GLY A 252 20.00 2.58 85.14
CA GLY A 252 20.99 3.67 85.19
C GLY A 252 21.53 4.26 83.88
N GLY A 253 21.49 5.60 83.81
CA GLY A 253 22.47 6.42 83.08
C GLY A 253 22.01 6.96 81.72
N GLY A 254 21.80 8.28 81.65
CA GLY A 254 21.46 8.99 80.40
C GLY A 254 22.67 9.39 79.55
N CYS A 255 22.40 9.66 78.27
CA CYS A 255 23.04 10.62 77.34
C CYS A 255 22.39 10.30 75.96
N GLY A 256 21.74 11.19 75.21
CA GLY A 256 22.29 12.43 74.68
C GLY A 256 22.66 12.23 73.19
N ILE A 257 21.97 12.98 72.33
CA ILE A 257 22.30 13.44 70.96
C ILE A 257 22.20 12.51 69.73
N GLY A 258 21.49 13.03 68.71
CA GLY A 258 22.06 13.21 67.38
C GLY A 258 21.59 12.25 66.29
N GLY A 259 20.40 12.48 65.74
CA GLY A 259 19.97 11.83 64.51
C GLY A 259 20.79 12.30 63.30
N THR A 260 21.64 11.42 62.78
CA THR A 260 22.18 11.49 61.42
C THR A 260 21.45 10.45 60.57
N ALA A 261 20.57 10.91 59.68
CA ALA A 261 19.90 10.05 58.71
C ALA A 261 20.95 9.53 57.70
N ALA A 262 21.21 8.22 57.78
CA ALA A 262 22.05 7.51 56.83
C ALA A 262 21.34 7.38 55.47
N LEU A 263 22.03 7.81 54.42
CA LEU A 263 21.62 7.64 53.02
C LEU A 263 21.67 6.15 52.67
N LEU A 264 20.52 5.48 52.63
CA LEU A 264 20.43 4.08 52.21
C LEU A 264 20.42 4.02 50.68
N LEU A 265 21.58 3.79 50.07
CA LEU A 265 21.68 3.36 48.68
C LEU A 265 21.07 1.96 48.56
N GLY A 266 19.84 1.91 48.05
CA GLY A 266 19.13 0.67 47.74
C GLY A 266 19.91 -0.17 46.75
N SER A 267 20.21 -1.39 47.17
CA SER A 267 20.98 -2.43 46.49
C SER A 267 20.47 -2.77 45.09
N LEU A 268 21.39 -2.74 44.13
CA LEU A 268 21.26 -3.25 42.76
C LEU A 268 21.12 -4.79 42.80
N SER A 269 19.92 -5.32 42.58
CA SER A 269 19.74 -6.76 42.37
C SER A 269 20.21 -7.16 40.98
N LEU A 270 21.39 -7.76 40.91
CA LEU A 270 21.96 -8.35 39.71
C LEU A 270 21.20 -9.65 39.38
N PHE A 271 20.33 -9.62 38.36
CA PHE A 271 19.62 -10.80 37.88
C PHE A 271 20.62 -11.74 37.18
N SER A 272 20.99 -12.85 37.84
CA SER A 272 21.83 -13.89 37.25
C SER A 272 21.07 -14.62 36.15
N LEU A 273 21.49 -14.47 34.89
CA LEU A 273 21.00 -15.32 33.80
C LEU A 273 21.49 -16.77 34.00
N ARG A 274 20.55 -17.66 34.32
CA ARG A 274 20.75 -19.10 34.32
C ARG A 274 20.85 -19.58 32.87
N ARG A 275 22.05 -19.98 32.43
CA ARG A 275 22.25 -20.66 31.13
C ARG A 275 21.59 -22.05 31.17
N PRO A 276 20.76 -22.43 30.19
CA PRO A 276 20.33 -23.82 30.06
C PRO A 276 21.47 -24.67 29.47
N SER A 277 21.80 -25.76 30.16
CA SER A 277 22.71 -26.80 29.71
C SER A 277 22.08 -27.60 28.56
N GLN A 278 22.66 -27.53 27.36
CA GLN A 278 22.38 -28.54 26.33
C GLN A 278 23.36 -29.70 26.48
N THR A 279 22.83 -30.86 26.83
CA THR A 279 23.48 -32.16 26.69
C THR A 279 23.41 -32.58 25.22
N ARG A 280 24.59 -32.74 24.58
CA ARG A 280 24.72 -33.36 23.25
C ARG A 280 24.58 -34.87 23.40
N GLY A 281 23.48 -35.43 22.91
CA GLY A 281 23.37 -36.84 22.57
C GLY A 281 23.69 -37.03 21.08
N LEU A 282 24.81 -37.69 20.79
CA LEU A 282 25.14 -38.20 19.46
C LEU A 282 24.30 -39.45 19.20
N GLY A 283 23.39 -39.37 18.24
CA GLY A 283 22.51 -40.45 17.80
C GLY A 283 22.51 -40.53 16.27
N ASP A 284 23.37 -41.42 15.80
CA ASP A 284 23.54 -41.95 14.46
C ASP A 284 22.21 -42.19 13.70
N GLN A 285 22.06 -41.71 12.46
CA GLN A 285 21.12 -42.29 11.48
C GLN A 285 21.66 -42.21 10.06
N HIS A 286 22.16 -43.37 9.64
CA HIS A 286 22.46 -43.77 8.28
C HIS A 286 21.18 -44.33 7.64
N ARG A 287 21.00 -44.06 6.33
CA ARG A 287 20.11 -44.70 5.33
C ARG A 287 18.72 -44.09 5.09
N GLY A 288 18.49 -43.72 3.82
CA GLY A 288 17.16 -43.47 3.26
C GLY A 288 17.18 -42.82 1.88
N HIS A 289 17.72 -43.49 0.87
CA HIS A 289 17.64 -43.11 -0.55
C HIS A 289 16.22 -43.31 -1.12
N ARG A 290 15.90 -42.50 -2.15
CA ARG A 290 14.73 -42.55 -3.08
C ARG A 290 13.41 -42.07 -2.47
N ALA A 291 12.54 -41.32 -3.14
CA ALA A 291 12.39 -40.79 -4.50
C ALA A 291 11.53 -39.51 -4.37
N GLN A 292 11.55 -38.56 -5.30
CA GLN A 292 10.55 -38.49 -6.36
C GLN A 292 10.95 -37.40 -7.37
N LYS A 293 11.00 -37.77 -8.65
CA LYS A 293 11.01 -36.84 -9.78
C LYS A 293 10.22 -37.50 -10.93
N LEU A 294 9.54 -36.65 -11.70
CA LEU A 294 8.84 -36.86 -12.99
C LEU A 294 7.33 -37.15 -12.85
N SER A 295 6.41 -36.25 -13.19
CA SER A 295 6.14 -35.46 -14.42
C SER A 295 5.45 -36.25 -15.55
N ARG A 296 4.20 -35.83 -15.80
CA ARG A 296 3.40 -35.87 -17.05
C ARG A 296 2.77 -37.20 -17.52
N LYS A 297 1.44 -37.09 -17.72
CA LYS A 297 0.67 -37.36 -18.96
C LYS A 297 -0.40 -38.45 -18.81
N ALA A 298 -1.68 -38.05 -18.85
CA ALA A 298 -2.74 -38.67 -19.66
C ALA A 298 -4.11 -38.03 -19.32
N SER A 299 -4.72 -37.35 -20.29
CA SER A 299 -6.17 -37.21 -20.35
C SER A 299 -6.58 -37.47 -21.81
N ARG A 300 -7.17 -38.64 -22.02
CA ARG A 300 -8.00 -39.02 -23.17
C ARG A 300 -8.97 -40.05 -22.62
N LEU A 301 -10.22 -39.63 -22.47
CA LEU A 301 -11.44 -40.36 -22.75
C LEU A 301 -12.53 -39.30 -22.96
#